data_AF-A0A1B1Q3S4-F1
#
_entry.id   AF-A0A1B1Q3S4-F1
#
_cell.length_a   1.000
_cell.length_b   1.000
_cell.length_c   1.000
_cell.angle_alpha   90.00
_cell.angle_beta   90.00
_cell.angle_gamma   90.00
#
_symmetry.space_group_name_H-M   'P 1'
#
loop_
_entity.id
_entity.type
_entity.pdbx_description
1 polymer ?
#
loop_
_entity_poly.entity_id
_entity_poly.type
_entity_poly.pdbx_seq_one_letter_code
_entity_poly.pdbx_strand_id
1 'polypeptide(L)' 'MPLGRKNYIFLAIGVGILIVSYTGMYLEKSVDGFFSLNVAPPLLLAAYAWIAYAILYKEKET' A
#
# COMPACT_ATOMS: atom_id res chain seq x y z
N MET A 1 8.61 19.11 -9.17
CA MET A 1 8.97 17.84 -8.52
C MET A 1 8.89 16.74 -9.57
N PRO A 2 9.75 15.71 -9.53
CA PRO A 2 9.80 14.65 -10.55
C PRO A 2 8.53 13.77 -10.61
N LEU A 3 7.64 13.88 -9.63
CA LEU A 3 6.34 13.20 -9.57
C LEU A 3 5.19 14.21 -9.69
N GLY A 4 4.19 13.88 -10.50
CA GLY A 4 2.98 14.70 -10.68
C GLY A 4 1.97 14.54 -9.54
N ARG A 5 0.94 15.39 -9.50
CA ARG A 5 -0.11 15.34 -8.47
C ARG A 5 -0.78 13.96 -8.38
N LYS A 6 -1.02 13.31 -9.52
CA LYS A 6 -1.65 11.97 -9.57
C LYS A 6 -0.77 10.89 -8.94
N ASN A 7 0.55 10.93 -9.19
CA ASN A 7 1.50 10.03 -8.54
C ASN A 7 1.45 10.14 -7.03
N TYR A 8 1.38 11.36 -6.49
CA TYR A 8 1.25 11.56 -5.04
C TYR A 8 -0.05 10.99 -4.46
N ILE A 9 -1.16 11.10 -5.19
CA ILE A 9 -2.42 10.48 -4.78
C ILE A 9 -2.29 8.95 -4.79
N PHE A 10 -1.72 8.36 -5.85
CA PHE A 10 -1.50 6.92 -5.91
C PHE A 10 -0.54 6.42 -4.83
N LEU A 11 0.52 7.17 -4.53
CA LEU A 11 1.42 6.89 -3.43
C LEU A 11 0.70 6.94 -2.08
N ALA A 12 -0.13 7.95 -1.85
CA ALA A 12 -0.92 8.07 -0.62
C ALA A 12 -1.86 6.87 -0.42
N ILE A 13 -2.46 6.36 -1.50
CA ILE A 13 -3.27 5.13 -1.45
C ILE A 13 -2.40 3.94 -1.03
N GLY A 14 -1.25 3.74 -1.67
CA GLY A 14 -0.34 2.63 -1.34
C GLY A 14 0.14 2.67 0.12
N VAL A 15 0.53 3.86 0.59
CA VAL A 15 0.92 4.09 1.99
C VAL A 15 -0.27 3.85 2.94
N GLY A 16 -1.48 4.27 2.55
CA GLY A 16 -2.70 4.00 3.30
C GLY A 16 -2.96 2.51 3.48
N ILE A 17 -2.76 1.70 2.43
CA ILE A 17 -2.90 0.24 2.51
C ILE A 17 -1.86 -0.35 3.48
N LEU A 18 -0.61 0.13 3.47
CA LEU A 18 0.40 -0.30 4.45
C LEU A 18 -0.05 0.01 5.89
N ILE A 19 -0.50 1.24 6.14
CA ILE A 19 -0.97 1.65 7.46
C ILE A 19 -2.13 0.75 7.93
N VAL A 20 -3.11 0.48 7.07
CA VAL A 20 -4.23 -0.41 7.38
C VAL A 20 -3.75 -1.83 7.68
N SER A 21 -2.80 -2.35 6.89
CA SER A 21 -2.22 -3.68 7.08
C SER A 21 -1.57 -3.82 8.46
N TYR A 22 -0.68 -2.89 8.81
CA TYR A 22 0.01 -2.93 10.10
C TYR A 22 -0.91 -2.64 11.27
N THR A 23 -1.88 -1.74 11.09
CA THR A 23 -2.88 -1.44 12.12
C THR A 23 -3.78 -2.66 12.38
N GLY A 24 -4.19 -3.39 11.33
CA GLY A 24 -4.97 -4.62 11.48
C GLY A 24 -4.22 -5.69 12.28
N MET A 25 -2.96 -5.93 11.95
CA MET A 25 -2.10 -6.84 12.72
C MET A 25 -1.91 -6.35 14.17
N TYR A 26 -1.74 -5.04 14.37
CA TYR A 26 -1.60 -4.45 15.71
C TYR A 26 -2.85 -4.64 16.57
N LEU A 27 -4.04 -4.49 15.99
CA LEU A 27 -5.31 -4.66 16.68
C LEU A 27 -5.59 -6.13 17.03
N GLU A 28 -5.18 -7.08 16.17
CA GLU A 28 -5.33 -8.51 16.43
C GLU A 28 -4.41 -9.01 17.56
N LYS A 29 -3.29 -8.33 17.82
CA LYS A 29 -2.32 -8.65 18.89
C LYS A 29 -1.83 -10.11 18.89
N SER A 30 -1.91 -10.79 17.75
CA SER A 30 -1.45 -12.16 17.57
C SER A 30 -0.63 -12.28 16.30
N VAL A 31 0.59 -12.80 16.43
CA VAL A 31 1.47 -13.06 15.29
C VAL A 31 0.93 -14.20 14.43
N ASP A 32 0.32 -15.20 15.07
CA ASP A 32 -0.35 -16.32 14.41
C ASP A 32 -1.86 -16.05 14.23
N GLY A 33 -2.26 -14.79 14.26
CA GLY A 33 -3.63 -14.36 14.05
C GLY A 33 -4.09 -14.55 12.60
N PHE A 34 -5.41 -14.59 12.40
CA PHE A 34 -5.99 -14.75 11.06
C PHE A 34 -5.59 -13.60 10.14
N PHE A 35 -5.58 -12.37 10.65
CA PHE A 35 -5.18 -11.19 9.90
C PHE A 35 -3.70 -11.27 9.54
N SER A 36 -2.83 -11.56 10.51
CA SER A 36 -1.39 -11.69 10.30
C SER A 36 -1.01 -12.78 9.29
N LEU A 37 -1.66 -13.94 9.33
CA LEU A 37 -1.32 -15.08 8.48
C LEU A 37 -1.99 -15.06 7.09
N ASN A 38 -3.22 -14.54 6.98
CA ASN A 38 -4.01 -14.68 5.75
C ASN A 38 -4.26 -13.35 5.04
N VAL A 39 -4.40 -12.24 5.79
CA VAL A 39 -4.82 -10.95 5.24
C VAL A 39 -3.61 -10.05 4.97
N ALA A 40 -2.68 -9.94 5.92
CA ALA A 40 -1.53 -9.07 5.81
C ALA A 40 -0.59 -9.44 4.65
N PRO A 41 -0.24 -10.71 4.38
CA PRO A 41 0.68 -11.04 3.29
C PRO A 41 0.20 -10.56 1.91
N PRO A 42 -1.04 -10.87 1.45
CA PRO A 42 -1.52 -10.35 0.18
C PRO A 42 -1.74 -8.84 0.20
N LEU A 43 -2.19 -8.24 1.31
CA LEU A 43 -2.37 -6.78 1.39
C LEU A 43 -1.04 -6.03 1.26
N LEU A 44 0.00 -6.48 1.95
CA LEU A 44 1.32 -5.87 1.90
C LEU A 44 1.93 -6.03 0.50
N LEU A 45 1.79 -7.21 -0.12
CA LEU A 45 2.22 -7.44 -1.49
C LEU A 45 1.51 -6.47 -2.47
N ALA A 46 0.19 -6.33 -2.34
CA ALA A 46 -0.60 -5.41 -3.15
C ALA A 46 -0.18 -3.95 -2.91
N ALA A 47 0.10 -3.56 -1.67
CA ALA A 47 0.57 -2.22 -1.32
C ALA A 47 1.91 -1.91 -2.00
N TYR A 48 2.89 -2.82 -1.92
CA TYR A 48 4.19 -2.62 -2.57
C TYR A 48 4.08 -2.58 -4.10
N ALA A 49 3.28 -3.48 -4.70
CA ALA A 49 3.02 -3.46 -6.13
C ALA A 49 2.36 -2.14 -6.56
N TRP A 50 1.42 -1.63 -5.76
CA TRP A 50 0.75 -0.35 -6.01
C TRP A 50 1.70 0.84 -5.87
N ILE A 51 2.57 0.85 -4.87
CA ILE A 51 3.60 1.90 -4.71
C ILE A 51 4.55 1.90 -5.90
N ALA A 52 5.00 0.73 -6.36
CA ALA A 52 5.83 0.61 -7.55
C ALA A 52 5.11 1.16 -8.79
N TYR A 53 3.83 0.79 -8.97
CA TYR A 53 2.98 1.36 -10.02
C TYR A 53 2.86 2.87 -9.91
N ALA A 54 2.62 3.41 -8.71
CA ALA A 54 2.47 4.84 -8.46
C ALA A 54 3.73 5.64 -8.79
N ILE A 55 4.92 5.07 -8.54
CA ILE A 55 6.21 5.67 -8.89
C ILE A 55 6.42 5.65 -10.41
N LEU A 56 6.10 4.54 -11.06
CA LEU A 56 6.32 4.35 -12.50
C LEU A 56 5.22 5.00 -13.36
N TYR A 57 4.09 5.36 -12.76
CA TYR A 57 3.00 6.03 -13.45
C TYR A 57 3.50 7.34 -14.07
N LYS A 58 3.43 7.45 -15.40
CA LYS A 58 3.67 8.70 -16.10
C LYS A 58 2.34 9.23 -16.57
N GLU A 59 1.95 10.39 -16.07
CA GLU A 59 0.80 11.11 -16.61
C GLU A 59 1.11 11.44 -18.07
N LYS A 60 0.29 10.94 -18.99
CA LYS A 60 0.44 11.21 -20.42
C LYS A 60 0.15 12.70 -20.62
N GLU A 61 1.16 13.47 -20.99
CA GLU A 61 0.95 14.86 -21.43
C GLU A 61 0.09 14.80 -22.70
N THR A 62 -1.20 15.11 -22.54
CA THR A 62 -2.16 15.31 -23.64
C THR A 62 -2.12 16.74 -24.11
#